data_AF-A0A519V3N3-F1
#
_entry.id   AF-A0A519V3N3-F1
#
_cell.length_a   1.000
_cell.length_b   1.000
_cell.length_c   1.000
_cell.angle_alpha   90.00
_cell.angle_beta   90.00
_cell.angle_gamma   90.00
#
_symmetry.space_group_name_H-M   'P 1'
#
loop_
_entity.id
_entity.type
_entity.pdbx_description
1 polymer ?
#
loop_
_entity_poly.entity_id
_entity_poly.type
_entity_poly.pdbx_seq_one_letter_code
_entity_poly.pdbx_strand_id
1 'polypeptide(L)'
;MTTFYRRAGLLAATLLASWLSQPAHAQDSTFTRLSQRNQFAMTLSGTQFSGPGWDKLQQDIRQSQFVLVGEDHGTAQIPAFTAALAQVFKPAVYVAEIDAYQAQD
;
A
#
# COMPACT_ATOMS: atom_id res chain seq x y z
N MET A 1 33.02 -44.63 -28.91
CA MET A 1 33.33 -44.05 -27.57
C MET A 1 33.02 -42.56 -27.43
N THR A 2 32.86 -41.77 -28.51
CA THR A 2 32.64 -40.30 -28.45
C THR A 2 31.22 -39.85 -28.07
N THR A 3 30.20 -40.67 -28.33
CA THR A 3 28.80 -40.39 -27.97
C THR A 3 28.49 -40.53 -26.48
N PHE A 4 29.22 -41.39 -25.76
CA PHE A 4 29.05 -41.58 -24.32
C PHE A 4 29.50 -40.35 -23.52
N TYR A 5 30.67 -39.79 -23.86
CA TYR A 5 31.19 -38.59 -23.21
C TYR A 5 30.34 -37.33 -23.50
N ARG A 6 29.73 -37.23 -24.70
CA ARG A 6 28.77 -36.16 -25.02
C ARG A 6 27.49 -36.24 -24.17
N ARG A 7 26.96 -37.44 -23.96
CA ARG A 7 25.77 -37.66 -23.11
C ARG A 7 26.08 -37.40 -21.63
N ALA A 8 27.26 -37.81 -21.15
CA ALA A 8 27.70 -37.51 -19.79
C ALA A 8 27.93 -36.00 -19.56
N GLY A 9 28.51 -35.29 -20.53
CA GLY A 9 28.68 -33.83 -20.45
C GLY A 9 27.36 -33.06 -20.47
N LEU A 10 26.38 -33.50 -21.26
CA LEU A 10 25.03 -32.92 -21.27
C LEU A 10 24.30 -33.13 -19.94
N LEU A 11 24.41 -34.32 -19.34
CA LEU A 11 23.82 -34.62 -18.03
C LEU A 11 24.46 -33.77 -16.91
N ALA A 12 25.78 -33.63 -16.93
CA ALA A 12 26.50 -32.78 -15.98
C ALA A 12 26.11 -31.30 -16.12
N ALA A 13 25.95 -30.80 -17.35
CA ALA A 13 25.52 -29.43 -17.60
C ALA A 13 24.08 -29.17 -17.14
N THR A 14 23.16 -30.13 -17.34
CA THR A 14 21.78 -30.01 -16.85
C THR A 14 21.69 -30.05 -15.32
N LEU A 15 22.54 -30.85 -14.67
CA LEU A 15 22.61 -30.92 -13.21
C LEU A 15 23.22 -29.66 -12.59
N LEU A 16 24.20 -29.03 -13.24
CA LEU A 16 24.73 -27.73 -12.81
C LEU A 16 23.71 -26.61 -12.99
N ALA A 17 22.98 -26.59 -14.12
CA ALA A 17 21.97 -25.57 -14.38
C ALA A 17 20.80 -25.64 -13.39
N SER A 18 20.39 -26.85 -12.99
CA SER A 18 19.35 -27.03 -11.97
C SER A 18 19.83 -26.63 -10.57
N TRP A 19 21.11 -26.82 -10.25
CA TRP A 19 21.71 -26.34 -8.99
C TRP A 19 21.83 -24.82 -8.91
N LEU A 20 22.08 -24.15 -10.02
CA LEU A 20 22.15 -22.69 -10.09
C LEU A 20 20.77 -22.01 -10.12
N SER A 21 19.70 -22.79 -10.29
CA SER A 21 18.32 -22.30 -10.34
C SER A 21 17.68 -22.20 -8.95
N GLN A 22 18.44 -21.83 -7.91
CA GLN A 22 17.82 -21.57 -6.62
C GLN A 22 16.93 -20.32 -6.73
N PRO A 23 15.67 -20.38 -6.25
CA PRO A 23 14.82 -19.20 -6.22
C PRO A 23 15.48 -18.14 -5.34
N ALA A 24 15.66 -16.94 -5.89
CA ALA A 24 16.08 -15.79 -5.10
C ALA A 24 14.96 -15.46 -4.11
N HIS A 25 15.13 -15.88 -2.85
CA HIS A 25 14.26 -15.43 -1.76
C HIS A 25 14.65 -13.98 -1.44
N ALA A 26 13.80 -13.03 -1.82
CA ALA A 26 13.91 -11.66 -1.35
C ALA A 26 13.90 -11.67 0.18
N GLN A 27 14.79 -10.91 0.82
CA GLN A 27 14.77 -10.75 2.28
C GLN A 27 13.49 -10.00 2.65
N ASP A 28 12.46 -10.74 3.04
CA ASP A 28 11.24 -10.14 3.58
C ASP A 28 11.58 -9.52 4.93
N SER A 29 11.72 -8.19 4.93
CA SER A 29 12.13 -7.46 6.12
C SER A 29 11.08 -7.63 7.22
N THR A 30 11.49 -7.44 8.48
CA THR A 30 10.54 -7.35 9.59
C THR A 30 9.48 -6.28 9.33
N PHE A 31 9.86 -5.18 8.67
CA PHE A 31 8.93 -4.13 8.25
C PHE A 31 7.89 -4.66 7.25
N THR A 32 8.30 -5.31 6.15
CA THR A 32 7.40 -5.84 5.13
C THR A 32 6.38 -6.81 5.74
N ARG A 33 6.86 -7.75 6.56
CA ARG A 33 6.02 -8.73 7.26
C ARG A 33 5.02 -8.06 8.19
N LEU A 34 5.45 -7.05 8.95
CA LEU A 34 4.56 -6.34 9.88
C LEU A 34 3.56 -5.45 9.13
N SER A 35 3.97 -4.79 8.04
CA SER A 35 3.08 -3.99 7.21
C SER A 35 1.95 -4.86 6.62
N GLN A 36 2.30 -6.01 6.02
CA GLN A 36 1.31 -6.94 5.46
C GLN A 36 0.34 -7.52 6.50
N ARG A 37 0.80 -7.69 7.74
CA ARG A 37 -0.03 -8.21 8.84
C ARG A 37 -0.95 -7.16 9.45
N ASN A 38 -0.57 -5.88 9.40
CA ASN A 38 -1.29 -4.78 10.05
C ASN A 38 -1.98 -3.84 9.04
N GLN A 39 -2.01 -4.21 7.76
CA GLN A 39 -2.81 -3.51 6.76
C GLN A 39 -4.28 -3.92 6.87
N PHE A 40 -5.18 -2.95 6.73
CA PHE A 40 -6.61 -3.18 6.73
C PHE A 40 -7.16 -2.84 5.35
N ALA A 41 -7.92 -3.77 4.77
CA ALA A 41 -8.54 -3.54 3.47
C ALA A 41 -9.53 -2.36 3.54
N MET A 42 -9.46 -1.51 2.53
CA MET A 42 -10.39 -0.39 2.33
C MET A 42 -10.79 -0.39 0.86
N THR A 43 -12.08 -0.23 0.60
CA THR A 43 -12.65 -0.20 -0.75
C THR A 43 -13.38 1.11 -0.98
N LEU A 44 -13.25 1.67 -2.19
CA LEU A 44 -13.97 2.85 -2.63
C LEU A 44 -15.00 2.43 -3.69
N SER A 45 -16.28 2.71 -3.44
CA SER A 45 -17.36 2.55 -4.41
C SER A 45 -18.03 3.89 -4.64
N GLY A 46 -17.78 4.50 -5.80
CA GLY A 46 -18.16 5.89 -6.05
C GLY A 46 -17.44 6.83 -5.09
N THR A 47 -18.20 7.48 -4.20
CA THR A 47 -17.68 8.37 -3.14
C THR A 47 -17.71 7.72 -1.75
N GLN A 48 -18.12 6.45 -1.65
CA GLN A 48 -18.30 5.75 -0.38
C GLN A 48 -17.11 4.84 -0.08
N PHE A 49 -16.48 5.05 1.08
CA PHE A 49 -15.45 4.14 1.60
C PHE A 49 -16.09 3.05 2.47
N SER A 50 -15.52 1.85 2.42
CA SER A 50 -15.99 0.70 3.20
C SER A 50 -14.86 -0.30 3.48
N GLY A 51 -15.18 -1.31 4.29
CA GLY A 51 -14.26 -2.38 4.68
C GLY A 51 -13.57 -2.14 6.04
N PRO A 52 -12.83 -3.14 6.55
CA PRO A 52 -12.28 -3.10 7.91
C PRO A 52 -11.37 -1.90 8.19
N GLY A 53 -10.64 -1.41 7.18
CA GLY A 53 -9.80 -0.23 7.32
C GLY A 53 -10.60 1.05 7.48
N TRP A 54 -11.74 1.16 6.78
CA TRP A 54 -12.65 2.28 6.94
C TRP A 54 -13.34 2.25 8.31
N ASP A 55 -13.78 1.09 8.76
CA ASP A 55 -14.41 0.93 10.08
C ASP A 55 -13.45 1.31 11.22
N LYS A 56 -12.21 0.82 11.15
CA LYS A 56 -11.17 1.18 12.11
C LYS A 56 -10.88 2.68 12.09
N LEU A 57 -10.73 3.28 10.91
CA LEU A 57 -10.46 4.71 10.77
C LEU A 57 -11.59 5.56 11.36
N GLN A 58 -12.85 5.22 11.10
CA GLN A 58 -14.00 5.90 11.70
C GLN A 58 -13.98 5.82 13.24
N GLN A 59 -13.64 4.67 13.80
CA GLN A 59 -13.51 4.49 15.24
C GLN A 59 -12.43 5.40 15.82
N ASP A 60 -11.24 5.41 15.21
CA ASP A 60 -10.10 6.19 15.68
C ASP A 60 -10.39 7.71 15.58
N ILE A 61 -11.02 8.15 14.48
CA ILE A 61 -11.39 9.57 14.26
C ILE A 61 -12.41 10.07 15.28
N ARG A 62 -13.42 9.26 15.63
CA ARG A 62 -14.44 9.66 16.63
C ARG A 62 -13.85 9.92 18.03
N GLN A 63 -12.66 9.39 18.31
CA GLN A 63 -11.94 9.57 19.56
C GLN A 63 -10.88 10.68 19.49
N SER A 64 -10.67 11.25 18.30
CA SER A 64 -9.61 12.22 18.04
C SER A 64 -10.13 13.65 18.22
N GLN A 65 -9.30 14.53 18.80
CA GLN A 65 -9.60 15.97 18.86
C GLN A 65 -9.22 16.68 17.56
N PHE A 66 -8.20 16.18 16.87
CA PHE A 66 -7.68 16.71 15.61
C PHE A 66 -7.48 15.55 14.63
N VAL A 67 -7.82 15.79 13.37
CA VAL A 67 -7.53 14.88 12.27
C VAL A 67 -6.67 15.64 11.28
N LEU A 68 -5.46 15.14 11.05
CA LEU A 68 -4.52 15.69 10.07
C LEU A 68 -4.55 14.78 8.85
N VAL A 69 -4.79 15.35 7.68
CA VAL A 69 -4.76 14.64 6.41
C VAL A 69 -3.56 15.16 5.62
N GLY A 70 -2.56 14.32 5.43
CA GLY A 70 -1.43 14.63 4.55
C GLY A 70 -1.81 14.37 3.10
N GLU A 71 -1.14 15.06 2.18
CA GLU A 71 -1.36 14.88 0.75
C GLU A 71 -0.09 14.59 -0.05
N ASP A 72 -0.27 13.89 -1.17
CA ASP A 72 0.69 13.84 -2.27
C ASP A 72 0.11 14.66 -3.42
N HIS A 73 0.84 15.69 -3.85
CA HIS A 73 0.31 16.71 -4.76
C HIS A 73 -0.13 16.10 -6.09
N GLY A 74 -1.33 16.49 -6.56
CA GLY A 74 -1.86 16.08 -7.87
C GLY A 74 -2.68 14.79 -7.87
N THR A 75 -3.05 14.26 -6.70
CA THR A 75 -3.92 13.07 -6.60
C THR A 75 -5.39 13.44 -6.35
N ALA A 76 -6.25 13.15 -7.31
CA ALA A 76 -7.69 13.46 -7.23
C ALA A 76 -8.43 12.68 -6.12
N GLN A 77 -7.82 11.61 -5.62
CA GLN A 77 -8.39 10.74 -4.57
C GLN A 77 -8.39 11.42 -3.19
N ILE A 78 -7.44 12.34 -2.94
CA ILE A 78 -7.27 12.96 -1.62
C ILE A 78 -8.43 13.88 -1.27
N PRO A 79 -8.89 14.80 -2.15
CA PRO A 79 -10.09 15.60 -1.86
C PRO A 79 -11.33 14.74 -1.56
N ALA A 80 -11.54 13.65 -2.31
CA ALA A 80 -12.66 12.74 -2.07
C ALA A 80 -12.55 12.01 -0.72
N PHE A 81 -11.34 11.58 -0.36
CA PHE A 81 -11.07 10.97 0.94
C PHE A 81 -11.29 11.97 2.08
N THR A 82 -10.71 13.16 1.99
CA THR A 82 -10.89 14.24 2.99
C THR A 82 -12.36 14.59 3.18
N ALA A 83 -13.13 14.66 2.10
CA ALA A 83 -14.58 14.90 2.18
C ALA A 83 -15.31 13.77 2.93
N ALA A 84 -14.96 12.50 2.67
CA ALA A 84 -15.55 11.38 3.39
C ALA A 84 -15.18 11.39 4.89
N LEU A 85 -13.93 11.75 5.23
CA LEU A 85 -13.52 11.91 6.62
C LEU A 85 -14.29 13.02 7.33
N ALA A 86 -14.50 14.16 6.66
CA ALA A 86 -15.24 15.29 7.22
C ALA A 86 -16.70 14.93 7.55
N GLN A 87 -17.34 14.03 6.79
CA GLN A 87 -18.69 13.54 7.10
C GLN A 87 -18.75 12.74 8.41
N VAL A 88 -17.67 12.02 8.74
CA VAL A 88 -17.54 11.23 9.96
C VAL A 88 -17.12 12.11 11.14
N PHE A 89 -16.07 12.90 10.95
CA PHE A 89 -15.44 13.73 11.98
C PHE A 89 -16.30 14.94 12.36
N LYS A 90 -17.03 15.50 11.40
CA LYS A 90 -17.82 16.73 11.53
C LYS A 90 -17.02 17.87 12.20
N PRO A 91 -15.90 18.30 11.58
CA PRO A 91 -15.04 19.30 12.17
C PRO A 91 -15.78 20.62 12.38
N ALA A 92 -15.54 21.28 13.52
CA ALA A 92 -15.99 22.65 13.74
C ALA A 92 -15.23 23.66 12.86
N VAL A 93 -13.98 23.33 12.50
CA VAL A 93 -13.10 24.17 11.68
C VAL A 93 -12.34 23.27 10.71
N TYR A 94 -12.29 23.67 9.44
CA TYR A 94 -11.42 23.10 8.43
C TYR A 94 -10.25 24.05 8.17
N VAL A 95 -9.03 23.53 8.23
CA VAL A 95 -7.79 24.28 7.98
C VAL A 95 -7.05 23.59 6.85
N ALA A 96 -6.67 24.34 5.83
CA ALA A 96 -5.91 23.84 4.68
C ALA A 96 -4.63 24.66 4.51
N GLU A 97 -3.57 24.00 4.05
CA GLU A 97 -2.30 24.63 3.68
C GLU A 97 -2.43 25.28 2.30
N ILE A 98 -3.22 26.36 2.23
CA ILE A 98 -3.40 27.16 1.03
C ILE A 98 -3.12 28.62 1.35
N ASP A 99 -2.74 29.40 0.33
CA ASP A 99 -2.55 30.83 0.52
C ASP A 99 -3.90 31.54 0.80
N ALA A 100 -3.81 32.73 1.39
CA ALA A 100 -4.98 33.49 1.79
C ALA A 100 -5.86 33.96 0.62
N TYR A 101 -5.35 33.95 -0.61
CA TYR A 101 -6.12 34.30 -1.80
C TYR A 101 -6.97 33.11 -2.26
N GLN A 102 -6.36 31.92 -2.34
CA GLN A 102 -7.06 30.67 -2.67
C GLN A 102 -8.13 30.29 -1.63
N ALA A 103 -8.01 30.78 -0.39
CA ALA A 103 -9.00 30.55 0.66
C ALA A 103 -10.28 31.40 0.54
N GLN A 104 -10.34 32.36 -0.39
CA GLN A 104 -11.47 33.29 -0.55
C GLN A 104 -12.42 32.93 -1.70
N ASP A 105 -12.02 32.01 -2.59
CA ASP A 105 -12.82 31.49 -3.71
C ASP A 105 -13.61 30.24 -3.31
#